data_AF-A0A128F9Q6-F1
#
_entry.id   AF-A0A128F9Q6-F1
#
_cell.length_a   1.000
_cell.length_b   1.000
_cell.length_c   1.000
_cell.angle_alpha   90.00
_cell.angle_beta   90.00
_cell.angle_gamma   90.00
#
_symmetry.space_group_name_H-M   'P 1'
#
loop_
_entity.id
_entity.type
_entity.pdbx_description
1 polymer ?
#
loop_
_entity_poly.entity_id
_entity_poly.type
_entity_poly.pdbx_seq_one_letter_code
_entity_poly.pdbx_strand_id
1 'polypeptide(L)'
;MDFKTIQALTADDMAKVDKKILAQLNSDVALINQLGFYIVSGGGKRLRPMLAVLSARALNYQGEGHITAAAFIEFIHTATLLHDDVVDESDLRRGKATANAMFGNAASVLVGDYIYTRSFQMMTELRSLRILDLMSEATNVIAEGEVLQLMNCNDPDTTEESYMQVIYSKTARLFEAATQIGAILSDSSENVEKALQDYGRYLGTAFQLIDDVMDYTSQGDEMGKNTGDDLAEGKPTLPLLHAMLNGNTEQAAMIREAIEQGNSLDKLDPILACMEQCGSLEYTRQRAEEEAEKAIEALAPIPESEYKEALKALAHIAVHRKK
;
A
#
# COMPACT_ATOMS: atom_id res chain seq x y z
N MET A 1 -18.14 -8.12 9.36
CA MET A 1 -17.09 -8.98 9.95
C MET A 1 -16.02 -8.08 10.54
N ASP A 2 -15.46 -8.35 11.73
CA ASP A 2 -14.35 -7.53 12.27
C ASP A 2 -12.98 -8.07 11.83
N PHE A 3 -11.91 -7.29 12.01
CA PHE A 3 -10.57 -7.67 11.55
C PHE A 3 -10.04 -8.96 12.20
N LYS A 4 -10.34 -9.20 13.48
CA LYS A 4 -9.92 -10.42 14.19
C LYS A 4 -10.58 -11.66 13.61
N THR A 5 -11.85 -11.54 13.22
CA THR A 5 -12.59 -12.63 12.57
C THR A 5 -11.99 -12.93 11.19
N ILE A 6 -11.61 -11.90 10.42
CA ILE A 6 -10.94 -12.07 9.12
C ILE A 6 -9.56 -12.74 9.31
N GLN A 7 -8.80 -12.33 10.33
CA GLN A 7 -7.53 -12.97 10.68
C GLN A 7 -7.71 -14.44 11.05
N ALA A 8 -8.72 -14.78 11.83
CA ALA A 8 -9.03 -16.16 12.18
C ALA A 8 -9.44 -16.98 10.94
N LEU A 9 -10.24 -16.41 10.04
CA LEU A 9 -10.67 -17.03 8.79
C LEU A 9 -9.49 -17.37 7.86
N THR A 10 -8.48 -16.51 7.84
CA THR A 10 -7.30 -16.67 6.96
C THR A 10 -6.10 -17.31 7.65
N ALA A 11 -6.20 -17.67 8.94
CA ALA A 11 -5.06 -18.05 9.77
C ALA A 11 -4.23 -19.21 9.21
N ASP A 12 -4.89 -20.28 8.76
CA ASP A 12 -4.20 -21.47 8.26
C ASP A 12 -3.41 -21.19 6.97
N ASP A 13 -4.00 -20.46 6.03
CA ASP A 13 -3.32 -20.06 4.81
C ASP A 13 -2.21 -19.04 5.10
N MET A 14 -2.46 -18.07 5.96
CA MET A 14 -1.46 -17.06 6.33
C MET A 14 -0.26 -17.68 7.05
N ALA A 15 -0.46 -18.71 7.88
CA ALA A 15 0.64 -19.47 8.48
C ALA A 15 1.50 -20.18 7.40
N LYS A 16 0.88 -20.70 6.33
CA LYS A 16 1.60 -21.26 5.19
C LYS A 16 2.34 -20.18 4.40
N VAL A 17 1.74 -19.00 4.22
CA VAL A 17 2.37 -17.84 3.58
C VAL A 17 3.61 -17.39 4.37
N ASP A 18 3.51 -17.24 5.68
CA ASP A 18 4.64 -16.87 6.54
C ASP A 18 5.77 -17.90 6.45
N LYS A 19 5.42 -19.19 6.48
CA LYS A 19 6.40 -20.27 6.29
C LYS A 19 7.09 -20.19 4.92
N LYS A 20 6.33 -19.91 3.84
CA LYS A 20 6.86 -19.75 2.48
C LYS A 20 7.80 -18.54 2.39
N ILE A 21 7.40 -17.40 2.96
CA ILE A 21 8.22 -16.18 3.04
C ILE A 21 9.56 -16.48 3.72
N LEU A 22 9.53 -17.08 4.91
CA LEU A 22 10.76 -17.40 5.65
C LEU A 22 11.66 -18.38 4.90
N ALA A 23 11.07 -19.39 4.23
CA ALA A 23 11.83 -20.35 3.43
C ALA A 23 12.53 -19.70 2.22
N GLN A 24 11.98 -18.59 1.70
CA GLN A 24 12.51 -17.90 0.53
C GLN A 24 13.50 -16.79 0.86
N LEU A 25 13.61 -16.39 2.13
CA LEU A 25 14.66 -15.50 2.65
C LEU A 25 15.94 -16.27 3.03
N ASN A 26 16.34 -17.22 2.20
CA ASN A 26 17.54 -18.03 2.40
C ASN A 26 18.55 -17.78 1.28
N SER A 27 19.77 -17.40 1.68
CA SER A 27 20.92 -17.10 0.84
C SER A 27 22.22 -17.57 1.52
N ASP A 28 23.23 -17.92 0.74
CA ASP A 28 24.59 -18.14 1.25
C ASP A 28 25.24 -16.83 1.74
N VAL A 29 24.70 -15.68 1.35
CA VAL A 29 25.16 -14.35 1.76
C VAL A 29 24.46 -13.94 3.05
N ALA A 30 25.20 -13.94 4.16
CA ALA A 30 24.66 -13.65 5.50
C ALA A 30 23.92 -12.30 5.61
N LEU A 31 24.40 -11.26 4.92
CA LEU A 31 23.78 -9.93 4.95
C LEU A 31 22.33 -9.95 4.41
N ILE A 32 22.07 -10.73 3.36
CA ILE A 32 20.73 -10.89 2.79
C ILE A 32 19.79 -11.52 3.82
N ASN A 33 20.25 -12.56 4.52
CA ASN A 33 19.44 -13.23 5.54
C ASN A 33 19.15 -12.31 6.72
N GLN A 34 20.14 -11.55 7.19
CA GLN A 34 19.99 -10.63 8.32
C GLN A 34 18.99 -9.51 8.01
N LEU A 35 19.16 -8.83 6.87
CA LEU A 35 18.31 -7.71 6.48
C LEU A 35 16.90 -8.19 6.10
N GLY A 36 16.80 -9.30 5.35
CA GLY A 36 15.53 -9.94 5.03
C GLY A 36 14.75 -10.37 6.28
N PHE A 37 15.42 -10.96 7.27
CA PHE A 37 14.77 -11.30 8.54
C PHE A 37 14.36 -10.06 9.33
N TYR A 38 15.18 -9.02 9.36
CA TYR A 38 14.90 -7.77 10.05
C TYR A 38 13.60 -7.12 9.56
N ILE A 39 13.45 -6.96 8.24
CA ILE A 39 12.29 -6.30 7.63
C ILE A 39 11.02 -7.15 7.80
N VAL A 40 11.10 -8.47 7.58
CA VAL A 40 9.95 -9.37 7.65
C VAL A 40 9.48 -9.62 9.08
N SER A 41 10.39 -9.58 10.06
CA SER A 41 10.09 -9.68 11.50
C SER A 41 9.69 -8.33 12.12
N GLY A 42 9.77 -7.24 11.34
CA GLY A 42 9.38 -5.89 11.74
C GLY A 42 7.90 -5.75 12.08
N GLY A 43 7.09 -6.77 11.81
CA GLY A 43 5.64 -6.75 11.95
C GLY A 43 4.96 -6.24 10.68
N GLY A 44 3.65 -6.10 10.71
CA GLY A 44 2.83 -5.67 9.57
C GLY A 44 1.51 -6.43 9.53
N LYS A 45 0.44 -5.78 9.05
CA LYS A 45 -0.90 -6.40 9.00
C LYS A 45 -1.04 -7.47 7.92
N ARG A 46 -0.02 -7.65 7.05
CA ARG A 46 -0.01 -8.56 5.89
C ARG A 46 -1.29 -8.46 5.05
N LEU A 47 -1.76 -7.23 4.82
CA LEU A 47 -3.03 -7.00 4.14
C LEU A 47 -2.99 -7.49 2.67
N ARG A 48 -1.94 -7.15 1.91
CA ARG A 48 -1.84 -7.54 0.49
C ARG A 48 -1.78 -9.07 0.30
N PRO A 49 -1.00 -9.83 1.08
CA PRO A 49 -1.05 -11.30 1.06
C PRO A 49 -2.42 -11.85 1.47
N MET A 50 -3.05 -11.28 2.49
CA MET A 50 -4.39 -11.67 2.93
C MET A 50 -5.42 -11.47 1.82
N LEU A 51 -5.31 -10.40 1.01
CA LEU A 51 -6.19 -10.18 -0.13
C LEU A 51 -6.02 -11.24 -1.22
N ALA A 52 -4.79 -11.65 -1.52
CA ALA A 52 -4.54 -12.74 -2.47
C ALA A 52 -5.08 -14.09 -1.98
N VAL A 53 -5.03 -14.34 -0.67
CA VAL A 53 -5.65 -15.54 -0.05
C VAL A 53 -7.17 -15.46 -0.13
N LEU A 54 -7.76 -14.35 0.32
CA LEU A 54 -9.21 -14.16 0.35
C LEU A 54 -9.82 -14.21 -1.06
N SER A 55 -9.18 -13.61 -2.07
CA SER A 55 -9.67 -13.61 -3.44
C SER A 55 -9.72 -15.01 -4.04
N ALA A 56 -8.67 -15.83 -3.85
CA ALA A 56 -8.65 -17.22 -4.30
C ALA A 56 -9.69 -18.07 -3.55
N ARG A 57 -9.82 -17.90 -2.23
CA ARG A 57 -10.77 -18.65 -1.40
C ARG A 57 -12.23 -18.27 -1.68
N ALA A 58 -12.52 -16.99 -1.95
CA ALA A 58 -13.85 -16.55 -2.37
C ALA A 58 -14.31 -17.18 -3.69
N LEU A 59 -13.36 -17.61 -4.53
CA LEU A 59 -13.61 -18.34 -5.77
C LEU A 59 -13.50 -19.86 -5.61
N ASN A 60 -13.47 -20.36 -4.37
CA ASN A 60 -13.39 -21.77 -4.04
C ASN A 60 -12.16 -22.49 -4.63
N TYR A 61 -11.03 -21.77 -4.77
CA TYR A 61 -9.77 -22.36 -5.22
C TYR A 61 -9.26 -23.41 -4.23
N GLN A 62 -8.94 -24.60 -4.75
CA GLN A 62 -8.51 -25.77 -3.96
C GLN A 62 -7.00 -26.02 -4.01
N GLY A 63 -6.27 -25.33 -4.88
CA GLY A 63 -4.81 -25.48 -5.00
C GLY A 63 -4.04 -24.74 -3.92
N GLU A 64 -2.73 -24.69 -4.08
CA GLU A 64 -1.82 -23.96 -3.18
C GLU A 64 -1.13 -22.76 -3.86
N GLY A 65 -1.49 -22.44 -5.11
CA GLY A 65 -0.92 -21.34 -5.87
C GLY A 65 -1.10 -19.97 -5.18
N HIS A 66 -2.21 -19.78 -4.45
CA HIS A 66 -2.50 -18.54 -3.71
C HIS A 66 -1.51 -18.29 -2.57
N ILE A 67 -0.92 -19.34 -1.98
CA ILE A 67 0.10 -19.20 -0.93
C ILE A 67 1.40 -18.64 -1.53
N THR A 68 1.82 -19.18 -2.67
CA THR A 68 3.00 -18.67 -3.40
C THR A 68 2.73 -17.26 -3.92
N ALA A 69 1.52 -16.97 -4.41
CA ALA A 69 1.12 -15.64 -4.83
C ALA A 69 1.18 -14.61 -3.71
N ALA A 70 0.54 -14.91 -2.59
CA ALA A 70 0.56 -14.08 -1.40
C ALA A 70 2.00 -13.82 -0.90
N ALA A 71 2.88 -14.83 -0.95
CA ALA A 71 4.28 -14.68 -0.58
C ALA A 71 5.06 -13.75 -1.52
N PHE A 72 4.91 -13.88 -2.86
CA PHE A 72 5.63 -12.99 -3.78
C PHE A 72 5.07 -11.57 -3.78
N ILE A 73 3.78 -11.38 -3.52
CA ILE A 73 3.17 -10.05 -3.33
C ILE A 73 3.80 -9.36 -2.13
N GLU A 74 3.99 -10.08 -1.01
CA GLU A 74 4.67 -9.52 0.15
C GLU A 74 6.14 -9.22 -0.11
N PHE A 75 6.82 -10.05 -0.91
CA PHE A 75 8.21 -9.79 -1.31
C PHE A 75 8.32 -8.51 -2.12
N ILE A 76 7.44 -8.30 -3.10
CA ILE A 76 7.42 -7.06 -3.87
C ILE A 76 7.17 -5.87 -2.94
N HIS A 77 6.15 -5.93 -2.09
CA HIS A 77 5.89 -4.86 -1.13
C HIS A 77 7.09 -4.60 -0.20
N THR A 78 7.77 -5.66 0.24
CA THR A 78 8.94 -5.54 1.11
C THR A 78 10.12 -4.89 0.36
N ALA A 79 10.33 -5.25 -0.90
CA ALA A 79 11.37 -4.67 -1.74
C ALA A 79 11.10 -3.18 -1.98
N THR A 80 9.87 -2.79 -2.31
CA THR A 80 9.52 -1.36 -2.49
C THR A 80 9.77 -0.59 -1.20
N LEU A 81 9.37 -1.11 -0.04
CA LEU A 81 9.66 -0.45 1.25
C LEU A 81 11.14 -0.22 1.51
N LEU A 82 12.01 -1.18 1.15
CA LEU A 82 13.46 -1.04 1.30
C LEU A 82 14.04 0.04 0.37
N HIS A 83 13.48 0.18 -0.82
CA HIS A 83 13.87 1.19 -1.79
C HIS A 83 13.34 2.57 -1.37
N ASP A 84 12.07 2.65 -0.97
CA ASP A 84 11.41 3.88 -0.48
C ASP A 84 12.15 4.44 0.73
N ASP A 85 12.51 3.62 1.72
CA ASP A 85 13.28 4.06 2.90
C ASP A 85 14.62 4.73 2.54
N VAL A 86 15.22 4.32 1.41
CA VAL A 86 16.46 4.93 0.88
C VAL A 86 16.17 6.21 0.10
N VAL A 87 15.09 6.25 -0.68
CA VAL A 87 14.69 7.42 -1.48
C VAL A 87 14.21 8.56 -0.57
N ASP A 88 13.40 8.25 0.43
CA ASP A 88 12.82 9.21 1.38
C ASP A 88 13.80 9.54 2.55
N GLU A 89 15.02 8.98 2.56
CA GLU A 89 16.02 9.14 3.64
C GLU A 89 15.47 8.90 5.07
N SER A 90 14.51 7.98 5.22
CA SER A 90 13.82 7.73 6.48
C SER A 90 14.73 7.07 7.52
N ASP A 91 14.69 7.55 8.77
CA ASP A 91 15.43 6.98 9.91
C ASP A 91 14.62 5.94 10.72
N LEU A 92 13.28 6.06 10.73
CA LEU A 92 12.37 5.23 11.52
C LEU A 92 11.21 4.69 10.69
N ARG A 93 10.83 3.43 10.95
CA ARG A 93 9.62 2.80 10.42
C ARG A 93 8.98 1.92 11.49
N ARG A 94 7.70 2.18 11.80
CA ARG A 94 6.94 1.47 12.85
C ARG A 94 7.67 1.46 14.21
N GLY A 95 8.29 2.58 14.56
CA GLY A 95 9.03 2.75 15.81
C GLY A 95 10.35 1.97 15.91
N LYS A 96 10.85 1.40 14.81
CA LYS A 96 12.17 0.76 14.71
C LYS A 96 13.04 1.51 13.70
N ALA A 97 14.36 1.44 13.84
CA ALA A 97 15.28 1.99 12.85
C ALA A 97 15.03 1.35 11.48
N THR A 98 15.05 2.15 10.41
CA THR A 98 14.93 1.65 9.04
C THR A 98 16.13 0.78 8.67
N ALA A 99 15.98 -0.02 7.59
CA ALA A 99 17.05 -0.89 7.13
C ALA A 99 18.27 -0.08 6.66
N ASN A 100 18.07 1.07 6.01
CA ASN A 100 19.15 1.96 5.58
C ASN A 100 19.87 2.61 6.75
N ALA A 101 19.15 3.03 7.81
CA ALA A 101 19.79 3.56 9.03
C ALA A 101 20.68 2.52 9.72
N MET A 102 20.30 1.24 9.69
CA MET A 102 21.02 0.14 10.36
C MET A 102 22.13 -0.48 9.50
N PHE A 103 21.90 -0.66 8.20
CA PHE A 103 22.76 -1.45 7.30
C PHE A 103 23.35 -0.62 6.14
N GLY A 104 22.93 0.64 5.98
CA GLY A 104 23.36 1.55 4.92
C GLY A 104 22.56 1.42 3.63
N ASN A 105 22.48 2.52 2.88
CA ASN A 105 21.69 2.62 1.63
C ASN A 105 22.03 1.52 0.62
N ALA A 106 23.33 1.25 0.40
CA ALA A 106 23.77 0.24 -0.56
C ALA A 106 23.26 -1.17 -0.21
N ALA A 107 23.24 -1.54 1.08
CA ALA A 107 22.73 -2.83 1.51
C ALA A 107 21.21 -2.91 1.32
N SER A 108 20.46 -1.86 1.69
CA SER A 108 19.00 -1.81 1.51
C SER A 108 18.59 -1.97 0.05
N VAL A 109 19.23 -1.24 -0.87
CA VAL A 109 18.95 -1.34 -2.31
C VAL A 109 19.23 -2.76 -2.82
N LEU A 110 20.43 -3.29 -2.56
CA LEU A 110 20.83 -4.60 -3.07
C LEU A 110 20.02 -5.77 -2.49
N VAL A 111 19.59 -5.67 -1.22
CA VAL A 111 18.69 -6.69 -0.64
C VAL A 111 17.27 -6.52 -1.16
N GLY A 112 16.81 -5.29 -1.41
CA GLY A 112 15.58 -5.04 -2.16
C GLY A 112 15.58 -5.72 -3.52
N ASP A 113 16.65 -5.56 -4.30
CA ASP A 113 16.83 -6.20 -5.62
C ASP A 113 16.80 -7.74 -5.51
N TYR A 114 17.43 -8.30 -4.48
CA TYR A 114 17.40 -9.73 -4.23
C TYR A 114 15.99 -10.23 -3.91
N ILE A 115 15.25 -9.55 -3.02
CA ILE A 115 13.89 -9.92 -2.65
C ILE A 115 12.96 -9.79 -3.87
N TYR A 116 13.12 -8.74 -4.66
CA TYR A 116 12.38 -8.51 -5.89
C TYR A 116 12.65 -9.63 -6.91
N THR A 117 13.91 -9.96 -7.22
CA THR A 117 14.23 -11.07 -8.14
C THR A 117 13.80 -12.44 -7.62
N ARG A 118 13.83 -12.66 -6.29
CA ARG A 118 13.28 -13.87 -5.68
C ARG A 118 11.76 -13.97 -5.83
N SER A 119 11.05 -12.84 -5.85
CA SER A 119 9.62 -12.79 -6.11
C SER A 119 9.29 -13.31 -7.53
N PHE A 120 10.08 -12.92 -8.53
CA PHE A 120 9.97 -13.45 -9.90
C PHE A 120 10.24 -14.95 -9.98
N GLN A 121 11.24 -15.45 -9.24
CA GLN A 121 11.48 -16.90 -9.16
C GLN A 121 10.23 -17.63 -8.63
N MET A 122 9.60 -17.12 -7.58
CA MET A 122 8.34 -17.68 -7.06
C MET A 122 7.19 -17.58 -8.08
N MET A 123 7.07 -16.50 -8.84
CA MET A 123 6.06 -16.39 -9.91
C MET A 123 6.24 -17.47 -10.97
N THR A 124 7.49 -17.79 -11.35
CA THR A 124 7.76 -18.85 -12.33
C THR A 124 7.39 -20.25 -11.82
N GLU A 125 7.36 -20.47 -10.50
CA GLU A 125 6.86 -21.73 -9.90
C GLU A 125 5.39 -21.98 -10.24
N LEU A 126 4.59 -20.92 -10.42
CA LEU A 126 3.17 -21.03 -10.78
C LEU A 126 2.93 -21.42 -12.23
N ARG A 127 3.97 -21.38 -13.09
CA ARG A 127 3.89 -21.74 -14.52
C ARG A 127 2.76 -21.04 -15.29
N SER A 128 2.43 -19.82 -14.90
CA SER A 128 1.39 -19.00 -15.53
C SER A 128 2.00 -17.75 -16.16
N LEU A 129 2.03 -17.71 -17.50
CA LEU A 129 2.46 -16.52 -18.24
C LEU A 129 1.53 -15.32 -17.93
N ARG A 130 0.23 -15.57 -17.75
CA ARG A 130 -0.73 -14.51 -17.38
C ARG A 130 -0.38 -13.82 -16.07
N ILE A 131 0.10 -14.57 -15.07
CA ILE A 131 0.53 -14.00 -13.78
C ILE A 131 1.85 -13.24 -13.96
N LEU A 132 2.78 -13.78 -14.75
CA LEU A 132 4.04 -13.09 -15.05
C LEU A 132 3.78 -11.76 -15.76
N ASP A 133 2.94 -11.74 -16.80
CA ASP A 133 2.57 -10.54 -17.56
C ASP A 133 1.90 -9.50 -16.66
N LEU A 134 0.94 -9.93 -15.82
CA LEU A 134 0.27 -9.05 -14.85
C LEU A 134 1.28 -8.44 -13.87
N MET A 135 2.18 -9.24 -13.31
CA MET A 135 3.11 -8.79 -12.28
C MET A 135 4.27 -7.96 -12.83
N SER A 136 4.77 -8.26 -14.04
CA SER A 136 5.77 -7.41 -14.69
C SER A 136 5.19 -6.04 -14.99
N GLU A 137 3.95 -5.97 -15.48
CA GLU A 137 3.27 -4.70 -15.71
C GLU A 137 3.02 -3.97 -14.39
N ALA A 138 2.47 -4.65 -13.39
CA ALA A 138 2.17 -4.03 -12.10
C ALA A 138 3.41 -3.45 -11.41
N THR A 139 4.54 -4.16 -11.47
CA THR A 139 5.77 -3.68 -10.84
C THR A 139 6.45 -2.56 -11.63
N ASN A 140 6.34 -2.54 -12.96
CA ASN A 140 6.77 -1.39 -13.76
C ASN A 140 5.94 -0.14 -13.43
N VAL A 141 4.62 -0.28 -13.37
CA VAL A 141 3.70 0.81 -13.00
C VAL A 141 4.00 1.34 -11.60
N ILE A 142 4.34 0.48 -10.63
CA ILE A 142 4.76 0.93 -9.28
C ILE A 142 6.01 1.80 -9.35
N ALA A 143 7.04 1.36 -10.09
CA ALA A 143 8.26 2.15 -10.25
C ALA A 143 8.01 3.48 -10.96
N GLU A 144 7.16 3.51 -12.00
CA GLU A 144 6.72 4.75 -12.64
C GLU A 144 5.97 5.67 -11.67
N GLY A 145 5.16 5.09 -10.77
CA GLY A 145 4.46 5.81 -9.71
C GLY A 145 5.38 6.47 -8.70
N GLU A 146 6.44 5.79 -8.27
CA GLU A 146 7.47 6.38 -7.41
C GLU A 146 8.18 7.55 -8.08
N VAL A 147 8.52 7.42 -9.37
CA VAL A 147 9.15 8.50 -10.13
C VAL A 147 8.18 9.67 -10.32
N LEU A 148 6.92 9.41 -10.61
CA LEU A 148 5.90 10.45 -10.72
C LEU A 148 5.70 11.19 -9.40
N GLN A 149 5.68 10.47 -8.27
CA GLN A 149 5.62 11.09 -6.94
C GLN A 149 6.85 11.99 -6.72
N LEU A 150 8.06 11.52 -7.06
CA LEU A 150 9.28 12.30 -6.95
C LEU A 150 9.24 13.58 -7.81
N MET A 151 8.61 13.53 -8.99
CA MET A 151 8.40 14.72 -9.84
C MET A 151 7.39 15.70 -9.25
N ASN A 152 6.35 15.19 -8.57
CA ASN A 152 5.34 16.01 -7.91
C ASN A 152 5.82 16.56 -6.55
N CYS A 153 6.86 16.00 -5.96
CA CYS A 153 7.46 16.54 -4.73
C CYS A 153 7.84 18.00 -4.96
N ASN A 154 7.46 18.84 -4.00
CA ASN A 154 7.67 20.29 -4.04
C ASN A 154 6.95 21.03 -5.18
N ASP A 155 6.02 20.38 -5.89
CA ASP A 155 5.17 21.03 -6.89
C ASP A 155 3.77 21.34 -6.32
N PRO A 156 3.50 22.59 -5.92
CA PRO A 156 2.19 22.99 -5.40
C PRO A 156 1.10 23.03 -6.47
N ASP A 157 1.45 23.00 -7.76
CA ASP A 157 0.48 22.99 -8.85
C ASP A 157 0.02 21.56 -9.21
N THR A 158 0.43 20.56 -8.42
CA THR A 158 -0.06 19.17 -8.52
C THR A 158 -1.58 19.12 -8.48
N THR A 159 -2.19 18.54 -9.52
CA THR A 159 -3.64 18.37 -9.62
C THR A 159 -4.12 17.16 -8.83
N GLU A 160 -5.40 17.15 -8.46
CA GLU A 160 -6.04 15.95 -7.88
C GLU A 160 -5.91 14.74 -8.82
N GLU A 161 -5.99 14.94 -10.14
CA GLU A 161 -5.80 13.85 -11.12
C GLU A 161 -4.38 13.26 -11.05
N SER A 162 -3.34 14.11 -11.02
CA SER A 162 -1.94 13.66 -10.89
C SER A 162 -1.72 12.93 -9.56
N TYR A 163 -2.26 13.47 -8.46
CA TYR A 163 -2.24 12.82 -7.16
C TYR A 163 -2.93 11.44 -7.16
N MET A 164 -4.13 11.34 -7.73
CA MET A 164 -4.85 10.06 -7.83
C MET A 164 -4.11 9.05 -8.71
N GLN A 165 -3.41 9.52 -9.76
CA GLN A 165 -2.55 8.68 -10.58
C GLN A 165 -1.36 8.13 -9.78
N VAL A 166 -0.73 8.95 -8.92
CA VAL A 166 0.33 8.49 -8.00
C VAL A 166 -0.20 7.43 -7.05
N ILE A 167 -1.34 7.66 -6.40
CA ILE A 167 -1.96 6.64 -5.52
C ILE A 167 -2.18 5.33 -6.26
N TYR A 168 -2.73 5.44 -7.48
CA TYR A 168 -3.02 4.27 -8.29
C TYR A 168 -1.76 3.48 -8.57
N SER A 169 -0.74 4.13 -9.12
CA SER A 169 0.47 3.46 -9.60
C SER A 169 1.33 2.94 -8.46
N LYS A 170 1.55 3.74 -7.41
CA LYS A 170 2.40 3.38 -6.26
C LYS A 170 1.76 2.37 -5.31
N THR A 171 0.49 2.58 -4.95
CA THR A 171 -0.16 1.79 -3.90
C THR A 171 -1.21 0.84 -4.44
N ALA A 172 -2.20 1.35 -5.17
CA ALA A 172 -3.38 0.57 -5.53
C ALA A 172 -3.10 -0.55 -6.54
N ARG A 173 -2.12 -0.36 -7.43
CA ARG A 173 -1.75 -1.34 -8.46
C ARG A 173 -1.35 -2.69 -7.88
N LEU A 174 -0.67 -2.71 -6.73
CA LEU A 174 -0.28 -3.97 -6.08
C LEU A 174 -1.47 -4.65 -5.38
N PHE A 175 -2.44 -3.87 -4.88
CA PHE A 175 -3.71 -4.42 -4.36
C PHE A 175 -4.54 -5.03 -5.49
N GLU A 176 -4.67 -4.31 -6.61
CA GLU A 176 -5.31 -4.76 -7.84
C GLU A 176 -4.73 -6.10 -8.31
N ALA A 177 -3.41 -6.19 -8.43
CA ALA A 177 -2.74 -7.41 -8.86
C ALA A 177 -2.95 -8.56 -7.86
N ALA A 178 -2.86 -8.29 -6.55
CA ALA A 178 -3.03 -9.31 -5.51
C ALA A 178 -4.41 -9.99 -5.58
N THR A 179 -5.48 -9.21 -5.79
CA THR A 179 -6.84 -9.75 -5.88
C THR A 179 -7.08 -10.42 -7.24
N GLN A 180 -6.60 -9.83 -8.34
CA GLN A 180 -6.74 -10.38 -9.69
C GLN A 180 -6.06 -11.75 -9.85
N ILE A 181 -4.90 -11.99 -9.21
CA ILE A 181 -4.23 -13.30 -9.25
C ILE A 181 -5.15 -14.43 -8.74
N GLY A 182 -6.01 -14.16 -7.76
CA GLY A 182 -6.98 -15.13 -7.26
C GLY A 182 -7.93 -15.64 -8.35
N ALA A 183 -8.41 -14.74 -9.23
CA ALA A 183 -9.22 -15.11 -10.40
C ALA A 183 -8.43 -15.90 -11.44
N ILE A 184 -7.19 -15.48 -11.73
CA ILE A 184 -6.33 -16.15 -12.72
C ILE A 184 -6.01 -17.59 -12.26
N LEU A 185 -5.68 -17.78 -10.98
CA LEU A 185 -5.42 -19.10 -10.39
C LEU A 185 -6.65 -20.01 -10.43
N SER A 186 -7.84 -19.42 -10.33
CA SER A 186 -9.11 -20.13 -10.31
C SER A 186 -9.72 -20.35 -11.70
N ASP A 187 -8.99 -20.00 -12.77
CA ASP A 187 -9.45 -20.03 -14.17
C ASP A 187 -10.86 -19.44 -14.34
N SER A 188 -11.08 -18.30 -13.69
CA SER A 188 -12.37 -17.63 -13.67
C SER A 188 -12.67 -16.88 -14.96
N SER A 189 -13.95 -16.54 -15.17
CA SER A 189 -14.35 -15.74 -16.32
C SER A 189 -13.77 -14.32 -16.26
N GLU A 190 -13.66 -13.66 -17.42
CA GLU A 190 -13.18 -12.27 -17.53
C GLU A 190 -13.98 -11.31 -16.64
N ASN A 191 -15.29 -11.53 -16.48
CA ASN A 191 -16.13 -10.71 -15.60
C ASN A 191 -15.73 -10.85 -14.12
N VAL A 192 -15.46 -12.07 -13.65
CA VAL A 192 -15.02 -12.32 -12.28
C VAL A 192 -13.61 -11.79 -12.05
N GLU A 193 -12.73 -11.94 -13.03
CA GLU A 193 -11.39 -11.37 -12.98
C GLU A 193 -11.43 -9.84 -12.91
N LYS A 194 -12.25 -9.21 -13.75
CA LYS A 194 -12.46 -7.76 -13.74
C LYS A 194 -13.04 -7.26 -12.42
N ALA A 195 -13.99 -7.99 -11.84
CA ALA A 195 -14.55 -7.69 -10.53
C ALA A 195 -13.48 -7.65 -9.42
N LEU A 196 -12.59 -8.66 -9.36
CA LEU A 196 -11.52 -8.69 -8.38
C LEU A 196 -10.41 -7.67 -8.67
N GLN A 197 -10.11 -7.40 -9.93
CA GLN A 197 -9.22 -6.32 -10.35
C GLN A 197 -9.75 -4.96 -9.81
N ASP A 198 -11.01 -4.63 -10.11
CA ASP A 198 -11.62 -3.37 -9.71
C ASP A 198 -11.75 -3.27 -8.18
N TYR A 199 -12.14 -4.35 -7.49
CA TYR A 199 -12.15 -4.38 -6.02
C TYR A 199 -10.76 -4.04 -5.43
N GLY A 200 -9.69 -4.69 -5.90
CA GLY A 200 -8.35 -4.45 -5.39
C GLY A 200 -7.87 -3.03 -5.66
N ARG A 201 -8.13 -2.50 -6.86
CA ARG A 201 -7.82 -1.12 -7.22
C ARG A 201 -8.50 -0.14 -6.27
N TYR A 202 -9.82 -0.22 -6.15
CA TYR A 202 -10.58 0.73 -5.34
C TYR A 202 -10.25 0.62 -3.84
N LEU A 203 -10.05 -0.60 -3.33
CA LEU A 203 -9.60 -0.81 -1.95
C LEU A 203 -8.23 -0.19 -1.70
N GLY A 204 -7.28 -0.38 -2.63
CA GLY A 204 -5.94 0.20 -2.53
C GLY A 204 -5.96 1.72 -2.55
N THR A 205 -6.83 2.32 -3.37
CA THR A 205 -7.05 3.77 -3.40
C THR A 205 -7.63 4.28 -2.08
N ALA A 206 -8.71 3.65 -1.59
CA ALA A 206 -9.33 3.99 -0.30
C ALA A 206 -8.32 3.87 0.85
N PHE A 207 -7.48 2.84 0.81
CA PHE A 207 -6.41 2.64 1.78
C PHE A 207 -5.46 3.85 1.76
N GLN A 208 -4.86 4.20 0.63
CA GLN A 208 -3.88 5.29 0.58
C GLN A 208 -4.48 6.63 1.00
N LEU A 209 -5.69 6.98 0.55
CA LEU A 209 -6.36 8.23 0.96
C LEU A 209 -6.47 8.35 2.49
N ILE A 210 -6.71 7.23 3.19
CA ILE A 210 -6.81 7.20 4.64
C ILE A 210 -5.43 7.23 5.31
N ASP A 211 -4.39 6.64 4.69
CA ASP A 211 -3.01 6.81 5.18
C ASP A 211 -2.61 8.29 5.14
N ASP A 212 -2.92 9.00 4.05
CA ASP A 212 -2.62 10.43 3.92
C ASP A 212 -3.41 11.27 4.94
N VAL A 213 -4.67 10.93 5.24
CA VAL A 213 -5.43 11.59 6.33
C VAL A 213 -4.80 11.30 7.70
N MET A 214 -4.29 10.09 7.90
CA MET A 214 -3.67 9.70 9.17
C MET A 214 -2.33 10.39 9.40
N ASP A 215 -1.61 10.77 8.34
CA ASP A 215 -0.37 11.54 8.44
C ASP A 215 -0.58 12.89 9.17
N TYR A 216 -1.76 13.50 9.02
CA TYR A 216 -2.13 14.77 9.66
C TYR A 216 -2.96 14.63 10.95
N THR A 217 -3.37 13.41 11.33
CA THR A 217 -4.26 13.20 12.50
C THR A 217 -3.66 12.34 13.60
N SER A 218 -2.61 11.58 13.31
CA SER A 218 -1.97 10.69 14.29
C SER A 218 -1.23 11.50 15.35
N GLN A 219 -1.47 11.23 16.64
CA GLN A 219 -0.58 11.70 17.70
C GLN A 219 0.65 10.77 17.72
N GLY A 220 1.86 11.33 17.62
CA GLY A 220 3.11 10.66 17.23
C GLY A 220 3.51 9.31 17.87
N ASP A 221 2.84 8.83 18.92
CA ASP A 221 3.09 7.51 19.52
C ASP A 221 2.29 6.35 18.89
N GLU A 222 1.20 6.61 18.15
CA GLU A 222 0.29 5.52 17.74
C GLU A 222 0.65 4.81 16.42
N MET A 223 1.42 5.46 15.53
CA MET A 223 1.78 4.92 14.20
C MET A 223 3.26 4.56 14.04
N GLY A 224 4.14 5.01 14.93
CA GLY A 224 5.58 4.86 14.76
C GLY A 224 6.13 5.60 13.52
N LYS A 225 5.44 6.69 13.14
CA LYS A 225 5.77 7.75 12.17
C LYS A 225 5.47 9.10 12.85
N ASN A 226 6.16 10.18 12.46
CA ASN A 226 5.85 11.50 13.00
C ASN A 226 4.63 12.07 12.26
N THR A 227 3.84 12.89 12.94
CA THR A 227 2.74 13.63 12.29
C THR A 227 3.33 14.62 11.28
N GLY A 228 2.84 14.61 10.04
CA GLY A 228 3.29 15.51 8.98
C GLY A 228 4.59 15.10 8.28
N ASP A 229 4.91 13.79 8.23
CA ASP A 229 6.04 13.28 7.44
C ASP A 229 5.86 13.69 5.95
N ASP A 230 4.63 13.59 5.42
CA ASP A 230 4.35 13.98 4.03
C ASP A 230 4.63 15.48 3.79
N LEU A 231 4.29 16.34 4.76
CA LEU A 231 4.59 17.77 4.70
C LEU A 231 6.10 18.05 4.79
N ALA A 232 6.81 17.32 5.65
CA ALA A 232 8.26 17.44 5.79
C ALA A 232 8.99 17.04 4.49
N GLU A 233 8.46 16.05 3.78
CA GLU A 233 8.98 15.57 2.50
C GLU A 233 8.49 16.43 1.30
N GLY A 234 7.64 17.43 1.54
CA GLY A 234 7.09 18.29 0.50
C GLY A 234 6.12 17.58 -0.45
N LYS A 235 5.48 16.50 0.01
CA LYS A 235 4.52 15.69 -0.76
C LYS A 235 3.15 16.39 -0.79
N PRO A 236 2.65 16.80 -1.97
CA PRO A 236 1.36 17.46 -2.09
C PRO A 236 0.19 16.46 -2.03
N THR A 237 -0.14 15.97 -0.84
CA THR A 237 -1.25 15.01 -0.64
C THR A 237 -2.62 15.69 -0.71
N LEU A 238 -3.70 14.91 -0.90
CA LEU A 238 -5.05 15.46 -1.13
C LEU A 238 -5.56 16.37 -0.01
N PRO A 239 -5.40 16.06 1.29
CA PRO A 239 -5.81 16.98 2.35
C PRO A 239 -5.13 18.35 2.23
N LEU A 240 -3.85 18.36 1.85
CA LEU A 240 -3.04 19.58 1.72
C LEU A 240 -3.43 20.38 0.47
N LEU A 241 -3.58 19.72 -0.67
CA LEU A 241 -4.06 20.32 -1.92
C LEU A 241 -5.46 20.91 -1.76
N HIS A 242 -6.39 20.17 -1.14
CA HIS A 242 -7.74 20.66 -0.88
C HIS A 242 -7.74 21.89 0.04
N ALA A 243 -6.92 21.89 1.10
CA ALA A 243 -6.78 23.04 1.99
C ALA A 243 -6.21 24.27 1.25
N MET A 244 -5.21 24.08 0.39
CA MET A 244 -4.64 25.17 -0.41
C MET A 244 -5.65 25.79 -1.37
N LEU A 245 -6.49 24.98 -2.00
CA LEU A 245 -7.49 25.43 -2.97
C LEU A 245 -8.70 26.12 -2.32
N ASN A 246 -9.05 25.74 -1.09
CA ASN A 246 -10.25 26.23 -0.40
C ASN A 246 -9.95 27.20 0.76
N GLY A 247 -8.67 27.43 1.07
CA GLY A 247 -8.23 28.41 2.03
C GLY A 247 -8.33 29.84 1.52
N ASN A 248 -8.16 30.81 2.42
CA ASN A 248 -7.99 32.20 2.02
C ASN A 248 -6.60 32.43 1.36
N THR A 249 -6.38 33.62 0.78
CA THR A 249 -5.12 33.94 0.07
C THR A 249 -3.86 33.73 0.91
N GLU A 250 -3.90 34.03 2.21
CA GLU A 250 -2.75 33.88 3.12
C GLU A 250 -2.50 32.40 3.43
N GLN A 251 -3.56 31.62 3.67
CA GLN A 251 -3.50 30.18 3.88
C GLN A 251 -2.99 29.44 2.64
N ALA A 252 -3.51 29.80 1.47
CA ALA A 252 -3.07 29.22 0.19
C ALA A 252 -1.59 29.52 -0.06
N ALA A 253 -1.14 30.75 0.18
CA ALA A 253 0.27 31.12 0.04
C ALA A 253 1.17 30.37 1.03
N MET A 254 0.73 30.21 2.28
CA MET A 254 1.46 29.46 3.31
C MET A 254 1.61 27.97 2.92
N ILE A 255 0.53 27.32 2.49
CA ILE A 255 0.58 25.91 2.08
C ILE A 255 1.45 25.75 0.83
N ARG A 256 1.30 26.64 -0.15
CA ARG A 256 2.14 26.66 -1.36
C ARG A 256 3.62 26.74 -1.00
N GLU A 257 3.99 27.68 -0.14
CA GLU A 257 5.38 27.83 0.31
C GLU A 257 5.87 26.59 1.06
N ALA A 258 5.01 25.97 1.88
CA ALA A 258 5.36 24.76 2.62
C ALA A 258 5.64 23.57 1.69
N ILE A 259 4.88 23.42 0.60
CA ILE A 259 5.13 22.43 -0.44
C ILE A 259 6.45 22.74 -1.16
N GLU A 260 6.62 23.96 -1.68
CA GLU A 260 7.79 24.37 -2.47
C GLU A 260 9.12 24.21 -1.70
N GLN A 261 9.13 24.51 -0.40
CA GLN A 261 10.34 24.43 0.42
C GLN A 261 10.63 23.01 0.94
N GLY A 262 9.59 22.21 1.17
CA GLY A 262 9.71 21.03 2.02
C GLY A 262 10.12 21.40 3.46
N ASN A 263 10.30 20.39 4.31
CA ASN A 263 10.78 20.50 5.70
C ASN A 263 10.07 21.58 6.54
N SER A 264 8.78 21.79 6.30
CA SER A 264 7.98 22.89 6.84
C SER A 264 7.15 22.46 8.06
N LEU A 265 7.71 21.63 8.93
CA LEU A 265 7.04 21.14 10.14
C LEU A 265 6.72 22.26 11.13
N ASP A 266 7.46 23.37 11.08
CA ASP A 266 7.15 24.59 11.85
C ASP A 266 5.81 25.23 11.45
N LYS A 267 5.31 24.93 10.25
CA LYS A 267 4.01 25.38 9.73
C LYS A 267 2.90 24.33 9.89
N LEU A 268 3.14 23.22 10.57
CA LEU A 268 2.16 22.14 10.71
C LEU A 268 0.88 22.61 11.42
N ASP A 269 0.98 23.22 12.59
CA ASP A 269 -0.19 23.70 13.36
C ASP A 269 -1.11 24.66 12.57
N PRO A 270 -0.61 25.72 11.91
CA PRO A 270 -1.46 26.60 11.11
C PRO A 270 -2.02 25.91 9.86
N ILE A 271 -1.30 24.96 9.26
CA ILE A 271 -1.81 24.13 8.15
C ILE A 271 -2.96 23.24 8.63
N LEU A 272 -2.83 22.60 9.80
CA LEU A 272 -3.89 21.78 10.39
C LEU A 272 -5.15 22.63 10.69
N ALA A 273 -4.97 23.85 11.21
CA ALA A 273 -6.09 24.77 11.42
C ALA A 273 -6.78 25.15 10.09
N CYS A 274 -6.01 25.34 9.01
CA CYS A 274 -6.57 25.55 7.68
C CYS A 274 -7.33 24.32 7.18
N MET A 275 -6.77 23.11 7.33
CA MET A 275 -7.42 21.86 6.95
C MET A 275 -8.74 21.65 7.69
N GLU A 276 -8.78 21.98 8.99
CA GLU A 276 -10.01 21.92 9.79
C GLU A 276 -11.05 22.94 9.29
N GLN A 277 -10.65 24.19 9.06
CA GLN A 277 -11.53 25.24 8.56
C GLN A 277 -12.12 24.91 7.18
N CYS A 278 -11.31 24.34 6.29
CA CYS A 278 -11.72 23.96 4.93
C CYS A 278 -12.44 22.61 4.88
N GLY A 279 -12.47 21.84 5.98
CA GLY A 279 -12.99 20.48 5.99
C GLY A 279 -12.18 19.50 5.15
N SER A 280 -10.88 19.74 4.92
CA SER A 280 -10.06 18.97 3.98
C SER A 280 -9.87 17.52 4.39
N LEU A 281 -9.72 17.25 5.69
CA LEU A 281 -9.60 15.88 6.19
C LEU A 281 -10.91 15.09 5.98
N GLU A 282 -12.05 15.74 6.20
CA GLU A 282 -13.37 15.12 5.98
C GLU A 282 -13.63 14.88 4.49
N TYR A 283 -13.26 15.85 3.64
CA TYR A 283 -13.31 15.68 2.19
C TYR A 283 -12.51 14.45 1.73
N THR A 284 -11.26 14.30 2.19
CA THR A 284 -10.44 13.13 1.83
C THR A 284 -11.01 11.83 2.40
N ARG A 285 -11.59 11.83 3.62
CA ARG A 285 -12.30 10.66 4.17
C ARG A 285 -13.51 10.27 3.31
N GLN A 286 -14.33 11.24 2.90
CA GLN A 286 -15.47 10.99 2.02
C GLN A 286 -15.02 10.39 0.67
N ARG A 287 -13.95 10.94 0.07
CA ARG A 287 -13.36 10.36 -1.16
C ARG A 287 -12.92 8.92 -0.93
N ALA A 288 -12.33 8.59 0.22
CA ALA A 288 -11.95 7.22 0.54
C ALA A 288 -13.15 6.29 0.75
N GLU A 289 -14.22 6.77 1.37
CA GLU A 289 -15.49 6.03 1.53
C GLU A 289 -16.14 5.72 0.17
N GLU A 290 -16.13 6.68 -0.75
CA GLU A 290 -16.60 6.48 -2.12
C GLU A 290 -15.82 5.38 -2.86
N GLU A 291 -14.48 5.35 -2.71
CA GLU A 291 -13.66 4.28 -3.27
C GLU A 291 -13.93 2.93 -2.59
N ALA A 292 -14.12 2.91 -1.26
CA ALA A 292 -14.47 1.68 -0.55
C ALA A 292 -15.83 1.11 -0.99
N GLU A 293 -16.83 1.95 -1.24
CA GLU A 293 -18.13 1.52 -1.76
C GLU A 293 -18.01 0.95 -3.18
N LYS A 294 -17.25 1.62 -4.07
CA LYS A 294 -16.95 1.07 -5.41
C LYS A 294 -16.28 -0.30 -5.33
N ALA A 295 -15.39 -0.51 -4.35
CA ALA A 295 -14.77 -1.82 -4.13
C ALA A 295 -15.84 -2.86 -3.77
N ILE A 296 -16.73 -2.55 -2.82
CA ILE A 296 -17.81 -3.45 -2.38
C ILE A 296 -18.75 -3.80 -3.54
N GLU A 297 -19.17 -2.79 -4.33
CA GLU A 297 -20.01 -2.98 -5.51
C GLU A 297 -19.36 -3.88 -6.56
N ALA A 298 -18.04 -3.74 -6.77
CA ALA A 298 -17.28 -4.57 -7.71
C ALA A 298 -17.34 -6.06 -7.35
N LEU A 299 -17.57 -6.43 -6.09
CA LEU A 299 -17.70 -7.82 -5.66
C LEU A 299 -19.05 -8.48 -6.04
N ALA A 300 -19.99 -7.75 -6.67
CA ALA A 300 -21.30 -8.30 -7.03
C ALA A 300 -21.24 -9.66 -7.77
N PRO A 301 -20.33 -9.88 -8.75
CA PRO A 301 -20.23 -11.16 -9.48
C PRO A 301 -19.58 -12.32 -8.69
N ILE A 302 -18.98 -12.05 -7.52
CA ILE A 302 -18.26 -13.05 -6.73
C ILE A 302 -19.26 -13.93 -5.96
N PRO A 303 -19.09 -15.25 -5.88
CA PRO A 303 -19.98 -16.13 -5.12
C PRO A 303 -20.08 -15.74 -3.64
N GLU A 304 -21.29 -15.85 -3.07
CA GLU A 304 -21.50 -15.61 -1.64
C GLU A 304 -20.72 -16.65 -0.81
N SER A 305 -19.91 -16.16 0.12
CA SER A 305 -19.07 -16.95 1.00
C SER A 305 -18.59 -16.08 2.17
N GLU A 306 -18.12 -16.71 3.24
CA GLU A 306 -17.46 -15.99 4.34
C GLU A 306 -16.24 -15.18 3.86
N TYR A 307 -15.56 -15.64 2.80
CA TYR A 307 -14.44 -14.92 2.17
C TYR A 307 -14.89 -13.67 1.42
N LYS A 308 -16.02 -13.71 0.69
CA LYS A 308 -16.61 -12.51 0.08
C LYS A 308 -17.02 -11.49 1.15
N GLU A 309 -17.62 -11.94 2.24
CA GLU A 309 -17.98 -11.08 3.37
C GLU A 309 -16.75 -10.49 4.07
N ALA A 310 -15.65 -11.24 4.14
CA ALA A 310 -14.37 -10.74 4.62
C ALA A 310 -13.80 -9.64 3.70
N LEU A 311 -13.86 -9.82 2.37
CA LEU A 311 -13.44 -8.81 1.40
C LEU A 311 -14.26 -7.50 1.53
N LYS A 312 -15.59 -7.59 1.64
CA LYS A 312 -16.45 -6.43 1.90
C LYS A 312 -16.09 -5.73 3.21
N ALA A 313 -15.89 -6.52 4.27
CA ALA A 313 -15.52 -5.99 5.57
C ALA A 313 -14.15 -5.30 5.56
N LEU A 314 -13.17 -5.79 4.80
CA LEU A 314 -11.88 -5.12 4.65
C LEU A 314 -12.01 -3.73 4.01
N ALA A 315 -12.93 -3.54 3.05
CA ALA A 315 -13.20 -2.23 2.48
C ALA A 315 -13.75 -1.25 3.52
N HIS A 316 -14.70 -1.67 4.35
CA HIS A 316 -15.18 -0.84 5.46
C HIS A 316 -14.09 -0.57 6.51
N ILE A 317 -13.25 -1.57 6.84
CA ILE A 317 -12.16 -1.41 7.80
C ILE A 317 -11.10 -0.43 7.29
N ALA A 318 -10.82 -0.42 5.98
CA ALA A 318 -9.81 0.45 5.38
C ALA A 318 -10.08 1.94 5.63
N VAL A 319 -11.36 2.35 5.67
CA VAL A 319 -11.77 3.75 5.87
C VAL A 319 -12.03 4.15 7.32
N HIS A 320 -12.26 3.17 8.21
CA HIS A 320 -12.49 3.41 9.64
C HIS A 320 -11.28 3.10 10.52
N ARG A 321 -10.12 2.80 9.93
CA ARG A 321 -8.93 2.45 10.69
C ARG A 321 -8.39 3.65 11.46
N LYS A 322 -7.88 3.37 12.65
CA LYS A 322 -7.20 4.34 13.53
C LYS A 322 -5.69 4.10 13.63
N LYS A 323 -5.22 2.98 13.07
CA LYS A 323 -3.85 2.45 13.03
C LYS A 323 -3.75 1.54 11.82
#